data_AF-A0A7C6ZTP9-F1
#
_entry.id   AF-A0A7C6ZTP9-F1
#
_cell.length_a   1.000
_cell.length_b   1.000
_cell.length_c   1.000
_cell.angle_alpha   90.00
_cell.angle_beta   90.00
_cell.angle_gamma   90.00
#
_symmetry.space_group_name_H-M   'P 1'
#
loop_
_entity.id
_entity.type
_entity.pdbx_description
1 polymer ?
#
loop_
_entity_poly.entity_id
_entity_poly.type
_entity_poly.pdbx_seq_one_letter_code
_entity_poly.pdbx_strand_id
1 'polypeptide(L)'
;MEPQFVTKPAFTIVGMLLRATPMTPEIPKLWDRFVPRIHEIPHLAEPDVSYGVIDHYDEATHLFDYMAGCAVTTVDVLPPGMQRWDVPTNTYAVFTTTLPMLGQVMGQIYNVWLPASDYRHGVGPYFERYDEHFNPENPTSTFTIYIPVEKLA
;
A
#
# COMPACT_ATOMS: atom_id res chain seq x y z
N MET A 1 11.49 -5.29 -15.72
CA MET A 1 11.25 -4.07 -14.92
C MET A 1 12.25 -4.11 -13.79
N GLU A 2 13.15 -3.14 -13.71
CA GLU A 2 14.14 -3.06 -12.62
C GLU A 2 13.56 -2.19 -11.50
N PRO A 3 13.48 -2.69 -10.25
CA PRO A 3 13.00 -1.87 -9.14
C PRO A 3 14.07 -0.92 -8.64
N GLN A 4 13.61 0.14 -7.98
CA GLN A 4 14.45 0.92 -7.08
C GLN A 4 14.39 0.29 -5.68
N PHE A 5 15.52 0.24 -4.97
CA PHE A 5 15.55 -0.26 -3.60
C PHE A 5 15.53 0.89 -2.61
N VAL A 6 14.59 0.85 -1.67
CA VAL A 6 14.42 1.89 -0.65
C VAL A 6 14.27 1.25 0.72
N THR A 7 15.10 1.64 1.69
CA THR A 7 14.88 1.31 3.09
C THR A 7 14.02 2.39 3.73
N LYS A 8 12.85 2.03 4.25
CA LYS A 8 11.99 2.96 5.02
C LYS A 8 12.02 2.58 6.50
N PRO A 9 12.16 3.57 7.42
CA PRO A 9 11.97 3.33 8.84
C PRO A 9 10.52 2.92 9.12
N ALA A 10 10.26 2.43 10.33
CA ALA A 10 8.90 2.11 10.74
C ALA A 10 8.04 3.38 10.73
N PHE A 11 6.78 3.23 10.31
CA PHE A 11 5.82 4.33 10.24
C PHE A 11 4.42 3.82 10.55
N THR A 12 3.53 4.75 10.89
CA THR A 12 2.17 4.43 11.29
C THR A 12 1.20 5.02 10.27
N ILE A 13 0.27 4.20 9.79
CA ILE A 13 -0.85 4.59 8.95
C ILE A 13 -2.12 4.66 9.80
N VAL A 14 -2.94 5.68 9.57
CA VAL A 14 -4.31 5.76 10.08
C VAL A 14 -5.26 5.81 8.89
N GLY A 15 -6.30 4.98 8.92
CA GLY A 15 -7.17 4.82 7.76
C GLY A 15 -8.37 3.91 7.98
N MET A 16 -9.11 3.62 6.92
CA MET A 16 -10.23 2.69 6.94
C MET A 16 -9.76 1.30 6.49
N LEU A 17 -10.12 0.28 7.27
CA LEU A 17 -9.77 -1.12 7.01
C LEU A 17 -10.93 -1.86 6.31
N LEU A 18 -10.58 -2.72 5.36
CA LEU A 18 -11.49 -3.58 4.61
C LEU A 18 -10.88 -4.99 4.49
N ARG A 19 -11.67 -6.04 4.76
CA ARG A 19 -11.34 -7.41 4.36
C ARG A 19 -11.88 -7.67 2.96
N ALA A 20 -11.01 -7.96 2.00
CA ALA A 20 -11.35 -8.00 0.58
C ALA A 20 -10.59 -9.08 -0.20
N THR A 21 -11.11 -9.43 -1.37
CA THR A 21 -10.39 -10.20 -2.39
C THR A 21 -9.69 -9.24 -3.38
N PRO A 22 -8.69 -9.70 -4.16
CA PRO A 22 -8.03 -8.84 -5.15
C PRO A 22 -9.02 -8.24 -6.15
N MET A 23 -8.79 -6.97 -6.53
CA MET A 23 -9.55 -6.26 -7.57
C MET A 23 -11.07 -6.19 -7.35
N THR A 24 -11.54 -6.36 -6.11
CA THR A 24 -12.96 -6.21 -5.78
C THR A 24 -13.42 -4.74 -5.93
N PRO A 25 -14.67 -4.48 -6.36
CA PRO A 25 -15.23 -3.13 -6.40
C PRO A 25 -15.36 -2.48 -5.02
N GLU A 26 -15.18 -3.23 -3.92
CA GLU A 26 -15.20 -2.67 -2.57
C GLU A 26 -13.96 -1.83 -2.23
N ILE A 27 -12.83 -2.04 -2.91
CA ILE A 27 -11.61 -1.24 -2.69
C ILE A 27 -11.81 0.20 -3.20
N PRO A 28 -12.27 0.46 -4.44
CA PRO A 28 -12.63 1.82 -4.87
C PRO A 28 -13.67 2.48 -3.96
N LYS A 29 -14.72 1.75 -3.55
CA LYS A 29 -15.73 2.27 -2.62
C LYS A 29 -15.16 2.61 -1.24
N LEU A 30 -14.11 1.92 -0.79
CA LEU A 30 -13.39 2.28 0.44
C LEU A 30 -12.72 3.65 0.27
N TRP A 31 -12.03 3.87 -0.85
CA TRP A 31 -11.41 5.16 -1.19
C TRP A 31 -12.45 6.29 -1.28
N ASP A 32 -13.60 6.06 -1.92
CA ASP A 32 -14.70 7.04 -2.01
C ASP A 32 -15.19 7.50 -0.62
N ARG A 33 -15.18 6.60 0.37
CA ARG A 33 -15.56 6.91 1.76
C ARG A 33 -14.40 7.53 2.57
N PHE A 34 -13.17 7.14 2.26
CA PHE A 34 -11.99 7.57 3.00
C PHE A 34 -11.52 8.97 2.61
N VAL A 35 -11.40 9.26 1.31
CA VAL A 35 -10.83 10.51 0.79
C VAL A 35 -11.51 11.76 1.37
N PRO A 36 -12.86 11.86 1.42
CA PRO A 36 -13.53 13.02 1.99
C PRO A 36 -13.25 13.23 3.48
N ARG A 37 -12.79 12.19 4.19
CA ARG A 37 -12.55 12.18 5.64
C ARG A 37 -11.07 12.29 6.03
N ILE A 38 -10.15 12.43 5.06
CA ILE A 38 -8.71 12.60 5.34
C ILE A 38 -8.45 13.79 6.29
N HIS A 39 -9.24 14.87 6.15
CA HIS A 39 -9.15 16.06 6.99
C HIS A 39 -9.43 15.80 8.49
N GLU A 40 -10.01 14.66 8.85
CA GLU A 40 -10.24 14.26 10.24
C GLU A 40 -8.97 13.68 10.90
N ILE A 41 -7.93 13.34 10.12
CA ILE A 41 -6.69 12.74 10.61
C ILE A 41 -5.69 13.86 10.94
N PRO A 42 -5.38 14.10 12.24
CA PRO A 42 -4.36 15.07 12.61
C PRO A 42 -2.94 14.51 12.38
N HIS A 43 -1.94 15.38 12.44
CA HIS A 43 -0.52 15.00 12.48
C HIS A 43 -0.03 14.19 11.27
N LEU A 44 -0.58 14.45 10.08
CA LEU A 44 -0.12 13.87 8.82
C LEU A 44 1.40 14.04 8.69
N ALA A 45 2.09 12.91 8.50
CA ALA A 45 3.53 12.88 8.28
C ALA A 45 3.90 13.29 6.85
N GLU A 46 3.02 12.98 5.90
CA GLU A 46 3.15 13.30 4.49
C GLU A 46 1.83 13.91 4.00
N PRO A 47 1.70 15.25 4.01
CA PRO A 47 0.54 15.92 3.43
C PRO A 47 0.35 15.52 1.96
N ASP A 48 -0.90 15.43 1.50
CA ASP A 48 -1.27 15.07 0.13
C ASP A 48 -0.83 13.66 -0.35
N VAL A 49 -0.32 12.83 0.55
CA VAL A 49 0.06 11.44 0.28
C VAL A 49 -0.91 10.48 0.97
N SER A 50 -1.33 9.45 0.25
CA SER A 50 -2.15 8.37 0.78
C SER A 50 -1.59 6.99 0.43
N TYR A 51 -2.02 6.00 1.19
CA TYR A 51 -1.48 4.65 1.20
C TYR A 51 -2.59 3.62 1.06
N GLY A 52 -2.36 2.63 0.19
CA GLY A 52 -3.09 1.36 0.17
C GLY A 52 -2.21 0.28 0.79
N VAL A 53 -2.45 -0.11 2.05
CA VAL A 53 -1.64 -1.11 2.76
C VAL A 53 -2.30 -2.48 2.69
N ILE A 54 -1.54 -3.52 2.33
CA ILE A 54 -2.06 -4.88 2.13
C ILE A 54 -1.24 -5.90 2.91
N ASP A 55 -1.92 -6.76 3.67
CA ASP A 55 -1.32 -7.90 4.39
C ASP A 55 -2.37 -8.98 4.74
N HIS A 56 -1.97 -9.96 5.56
CA HIS A 56 -2.81 -10.99 6.15
C HIS A 56 -3.61 -11.77 5.11
N TYR A 57 -2.98 -12.08 3.97
CA TYR A 57 -3.58 -12.90 2.94
C TYR A 57 -3.86 -14.31 3.46
N ASP A 58 -5.09 -14.77 3.26
CA ASP A 58 -5.56 -16.11 3.60
C ASP A 58 -5.69 -16.93 2.32
N GLU A 59 -4.89 -17.99 2.21
CA GLU A 59 -4.87 -18.86 1.04
C GLU A 59 -6.17 -19.65 0.84
N ALA A 60 -6.90 -19.95 1.91
CA ALA A 60 -8.13 -20.75 1.83
C ALA A 60 -9.32 -19.92 1.33
N THR A 61 -9.36 -18.63 1.69
CA THR A 61 -10.47 -17.73 1.34
C THR A 61 -10.12 -16.73 0.25
N HIS A 62 -8.84 -16.58 -0.07
CA HIS A 62 -8.28 -15.53 -0.94
C HIS A 62 -8.54 -14.10 -0.45
N LEU A 63 -8.85 -13.94 0.84
CA LEU A 63 -9.07 -12.63 1.47
C LEU A 63 -7.76 -12.06 1.99
N PHE A 64 -7.63 -10.74 1.93
CA PHE A 64 -6.58 -9.97 2.58
C PHE A 64 -7.17 -8.76 3.32
N ASP A 65 -6.36 -8.18 4.19
CA ASP A 65 -6.65 -6.90 4.80
C ASP A 65 -6.13 -5.78 3.90
N TYR A 66 -6.97 -4.81 3.59
CA TYR A 66 -6.65 -3.61 2.82
C TYR A 66 -6.97 -2.38 3.66
N MET A 67 -6.01 -1.47 3.82
CA MET A 67 -6.25 -0.17 4.42
C MET A 67 -5.98 0.95 3.43
N ALA A 68 -7.01 1.78 3.21
CA ALA A 68 -6.83 3.11 2.65
C ALA A 68 -6.53 4.08 3.80
N GLY A 69 -5.38 4.74 3.80
CA GLY A 69 -4.92 5.52 4.94
C GLY A 69 -3.88 6.59 4.61
N CYS A 70 -3.51 7.38 5.62
CA CYS A 70 -2.43 8.36 5.55
C CYS A 70 -1.39 8.10 6.64
N ALA A 71 -0.13 8.41 6.37
CA ALA A 71 0.94 8.32 7.35
C ALA A 71 0.82 9.44 8.38
N VAL A 72 1.05 9.13 9.67
CA VAL A 72 0.99 10.09 10.77
C VAL A 72 2.24 10.03 11.63
N THR A 73 2.58 11.16 12.26
CA THR A 73 3.74 11.27 13.17
C THR A 73 3.40 10.85 14.61
N THR A 74 2.13 10.95 15.00
CA THR A 74 1.59 10.49 16.28
C THR A 74 0.15 10.05 16.12
N VAL A 75 -0.33 9.20 17.02
CA VAL A 75 -1.73 8.77 17.09
C VAL A 75 -2.25 9.09 18.49
N ASP A 76 -3.07 10.13 18.59
CA ASP A 76 -3.68 10.53 19.86
C ASP A 76 -5.08 9.91 19.99
N VAL A 77 -5.98 10.23 19.06
CA VAL A 77 -7.34 9.72 18.99
C VAL A 77 -7.64 9.33 17.55
N LEU A 78 -8.17 8.12 17.35
CA LEU A 78 -8.58 7.65 16.04
C LEU A 78 -9.97 8.18 15.70
N PRO A 79 -10.18 8.77 14.49
CA PRO A 79 -11.51 9.14 14.04
C PRO A 79 -12.45 7.92 13.99
N PRO A 80 -13.77 8.11 14.22
CA PRO A 80 -14.71 7.00 14.22
C PRO A 80 -14.69 6.20 12.90
N GLY A 81 -14.55 4.88 13.02
CA GLY A 81 -14.47 3.96 11.88
C GLY A 81 -13.10 3.90 11.21
N MET A 82 -12.08 4.56 11.76
CA MET A 82 -10.68 4.41 11.35
C MET A 82 -9.90 3.53 12.32
N GLN A 83 -8.82 2.94 11.82
CA GLN A 83 -7.91 2.07 12.55
C GLN A 83 -6.46 2.51 12.32
N ARG A 84 -5.59 2.09 13.23
CA ARG A 84 -4.13 2.24 13.14
C ARG A 84 -3.53 0.99 12.52
N TRP A 85 -2.54 1.18 11.65
CA TRP A 85 -1.69 0.12 11.13
C TRP A 85 -0.22 0.52 11.28
N ASP A 86 0.56 -0.25 12.04
CA ASP A 86 1.99 -0.03 12.17
C ASP A 86 2.77 -0.84 11.13
N VAL A 87 3.54 -0.15 10.31
CA VAL A 87 4.39 -0.75 9.28
C VAL A 87 5.83 -0.81 9.82
N PRO A 88 6.43 -2.00 9.94
CA PRO A 88 7.79 -2.13 10.46
C PRO A 88 8.83 -1.58 9.47
N THR A 89 10.03 -1.31 9.97
CA THR A 89 11.19 -0.97 9.11
C THR A 89 11.46 -2.11 8.14
N ASN A 90 11.62 -1.77 6.87
CA ASN A 90 11.89 -2.74 5.81
C ASN A 90 12.69 -2.11 4.67
N THR A 91 13.37 -2.97 3.92
CA THR A 91 13.84 -2.64 2.57
C THR A 91 12.77 -3.06 1.58
N TYR A 92 12.47 -2.18 0.63
CA TYR A 92 11.43 -2.36 -0.37
C TYR A 92 12.01 -2.33 -1.77
N ALA A 93 11.55 -3.24 -2.62
CA ALA A 93 11.64 -3.09 -4.06
C ALA A 93 10.44 -2.24 -4.54
N VAL A 94 10.74 -1.11 -5.16
CA VAL A 94 9.77 -0.08 -5.54
C VAL A 94 9.53 -0.14 -7.04
N PHE A 95 8.26 -0.23 -7.42
CA PHE A 95 7.81 -0.32 -8.81
C PHE A 95 6.80 0.78 -9.11
N THR A 96 6.97 1.47 -10.23
CA THR A 96 5.99 2.48 -10.70
C THR A 96 5.02 1.84 -11.67
N THR A 97 3.73 2.09 -11.51
CA THR A 97 2.67 1.59 -12.40
C THR A 97 1.51 2.57 -12.51
N THR A 98 0.50 2.22 -13.31
CA THR A 98 -0.80 2.90 -13.41
C THR A 98 -1.92 1.96 -12.98
N LEU A 99 -3.10 2.49 -12.66
CA LEU A 99 -4.24 1.67 -12.23
C LEU A 99 -4.60 0.56 -13.25
N PRO A 100 -4.68 0.83 -14.57
CA PRO A 100 -4.95 -0.22 -15.57
C PRO A 100 -3.89 -1.33 -15.62
N MET A 101 -2.66 -1.02 -15.25
CA MET A 101 -1.52 -1.94 -15.31
C MET A 101 -1.26 -2.69 -14.01
N LEU A 102 -1.94 -2.34 -12.91
CA LEU A 102 -1.69 -2.86 -11.57
C LEU A 102 -1.66 -4.40 -11.52
N GLY A 103 -2.71 -5.07 -12.02
CA GLY A 103 -2.78 -6.54 -12.00
C GLY A 103 -1.65 -7.21 -12.80
N GLN A 104 -1.31 -6.64 -13.96
CA GLN A 104 -0.19 -7.13 -14.78
C GLN A 104 1.15 -6.94 -14.06
N VAL A 105 1.38 -5.76 -13.48
CA VAL A 105 2.62 -5.44 -12.75
C VAL A 105 2.78 -6.34 -11.52
N MET A 106 1.72 -6.56 -10.75
CA MET A 106 1.75 -7.50 -9.63
C MET A 106 2.10 -8.92 -10.09
N GLY A 107 1.51 -9.39 -11.19
CA GLY A 107 1.86 -10.68 -11.79
C GLY A 107 3.34 -10.75 -12.22
N GLN A 108 3.88 -9.68 -12.81
CA GLN A 108 5.30 -9.61 -13.18
C GLN A 108 6.23 -9.59 -11.96
N ILE A 109 5.86 -8.88 -10.89
CA ILE A 109 6.63 -8.83 -9.65
C ILE A 109 6.72 -10.23 -9.03
N TYR A 110 5.57 -10.86 -8.75
CA TYR A 110 5.54 -12.09 -7.95
C TYR A 110 5.88 -13.36 -8.74
N ASN A 111 5.58 -13.42 -10.04
CA ASN A 111 5.79 -14.64 -10.83
C ASN A 111 7.04 -14.62 -11.71
N VAL A 112 7.67 -13.45 -11.89
CA VAL A 112 8.83 -13.31 -12.80
C VAL A 112 10.01 -12.68 -12.08
N TRP A 113 9.87 -11.45 -11.60
CA TRP A 113 11.00 -10.72 -11.02
C TRP A 113 11.46 -11.36 -9.70
N LEU A 114 10.55 -11.53 -8.73
CA LEU A 114 10.92 -12.01 -7.40
C LEU A 114 11.56 -13.40 -7.43
N PRO A 115 11.01 -14.42 -8.15
CA PRO A 115 11.62 -15.75 -8.24
C PRO A 115 12.97 -15.78 -8.96
N ALA A 116 13.25 -14.81 -9.84
CA ALA A 116 14.50 -14.70 -10.58
C ALA A 116 15.52 -13.73 -9.94
N SER A 117 15.15 -13.07 -8.84
CA SER A 117 15.98 -12.09 -8.15
C SER A 117 16.79 -12.73 -7.03
N ASP A 118 17.81 -12.01 -6.54
CA ASP A 118 18.56 -12.38 -5.33
C ASP A 118 17.80 -11.99 -4.03
N TYR A 119 16.47 -11.89 -4.09
CA TYR A 119 15.62 -11.45 -2.99
C TYR A 119 14.46 -12.42 -2.79
N ARG A 120 14.01 -12.52 -1.54
CA ARG A 120 12.71 -13.10 -1.16
C ARG A 120 11.77 -12.02 -0.66
N HIS A 121 10.48 -12.32 -0.63
CA HIS A 121 9.51 -11.45 0.04
C HIS A 121 9.90 -11.28 1.51
N GLY A 122 10.00 -10.04 1.96
CA GLY A 122 10.29 -9.70 3.35
C GLY A 122 9.07 -9.89 4.25
N VAL A 123 9.28 -9.78 5.56
CA VAL A 123 8.18 -9.86 6.54
C VAL A 123 7.43 -8.53 6.60
N GLY A 124 6.10 -8.58 6.57
CA GLY A 124 5.21 -7.42 6.76
C GLY A 124 4.48 -7.00 5.49
N PRO A 125 3.72 -5.89 5.56
CA PRO A 125 2.83 -5.49 4.49
C PRO A 125 3.62 -4.95 3.28
N TYR A 126 3.05 -5.17 2.10
CA TYR A 126 3.36 -4.34 0.94
C TYR A 126 2.35 -3.20 0.86
N PHE A 127 2.70 -2.11 0.17
CA PHE A 127 1.78 -0.99 0.05
C PHE A 127 1.91 -0.23 -1.27
N GLU A 128 0.79 0.37 -1.66
CA GLU A 128 0.66 1.36 -2.70
C GLU A 128 0.86 2.74 -2.06
N ARG A 129 1.65 3.62 -2.68
CA ARG A 129 1.82 5.02 -2.28
C ARG A 129 1.38 5.92 -3.42
N TYR A 130 0.38 6.74 -3.13
CA TYR A 130 -0.23 7.73 -4.00
C TYR A 130 0.19 9.12 -3.53
N ASP A 131 0.92 9.86 -4.35
CA ASP A 131 1.42 11.19 -4.03
C ASP A 131 0.51 12.30 -4.59
N GLU A 132 0.93 13.56 -4.44
CA GLU A 132 0.17 14.72 -4.88
C GLU A 132 -0.09 14.78 -6.39
N HIS A 133 0.62 13.96 -7.19
CA HIS A 133 0.45 13.87 -8.64
C HIS A 133 -0.49 12.74 -9.05
N PHE A 134 -0.91 11.90 -8.10
CA PHE A 134 -1.85 10.83 -8.37
C PHE A 134 -3.25 11.37 -8.64
N ASN A 135 -3.86 10.91 -9.74
CA ASN A 135 -5.23 11.22 -10.10
C ASN A 135 -5.94 9.92 -10.53
N PRO A 136 -6.89 9.40 -9.74
CA PRO A 136 -7.56 8.13 -10.04
C PRO A 136 -8.40 8.18 -11.32
N GLU A 137 -8.83 9.37 -11.75
CA GLU A 137 -9.59 9.57 -12.99
C GLU A 137 -8.70 9.61 -14.24
N ASN A 138 -7.39 9.72 -14.08
CA ASN A 138 -6.44 9.72 -15.18
C ASN A 138 -5.77 8.34 -15.32
N PRO A 139 -6.05 7.55 -16.37
CA PRO A 139 -5.49 6.21 -16.54
C PRO A 139 -3.98 6.18 -16.78
N THR A 140 -3.36 7.34 -17.09
CA THR A 140 -1.90 7.46 -17.22
C THR A 140 -1.23 7.97 -15.95
N SER A 141 -2.00 8.36 -14.93
CA SER A 141 -1.46 8.74 -13.64
C SER A 141 -0.79 7.54 -12.99
N THR A 142 0.43 7.77 -12.51
CA THR A 142 1.27 6.75 -11.92
C THR A 142 1.24 6.80 -10.41
N PHE A 143 1.47 5.66 -9.79
CA PHE A 143 1.75 5.53 -8.37
C PHE A 143 2.84 4.47 -8.17
N THR A 144 3.29 4.31 -6.93
CA THR A 144 4.38 3.40 -6.60
C THR A 144 3.91 2.26 -5.70
N ILE A 145 4.43 1.06 -5.94
CA ILE A 145 4.20 -0.14 -5.13
C ILE A 145 5.50 -0.48 -4.44
N TYR A 146 5.44 -0.64 -3.12
CA TYR A 146 6.55 -1.00 -2.26
C TYR A 146 6.38 -2.44 -1.80
N ILE A 147 7.19 -3.33 -2.36
CA ILE A 147 7.21 -4.76 -2.01
C ILE A 147 8.34 -5.00 -1.00
N PRO A 148 8.05 -5.46 0.24
CA PRO A 148 9.10 -5.71 1.22
C PRO A 148 9.98 -6.86 0.72
N VAL A 149 11.29 -6.71 0.86
CA VAL A 149 12.26 -7.69 0.36
C VAL A 149 13.41 -7.90 1.32
N GLU A 150 13.89 -9.12 1.37
CA GLU A 150 15.10 -9.52 2.07
C GLU A 150 16.08 -10.12 1.06
N LYS A 151 17.35 -9.71 1.12
CA LYS A 151 18.38 -10.28 0.26
C LYS A 151 18.64 -11.73 0.65
N LEU A 152 18.68 -12.62 -0.34
CA LEU A 152 19.09 -14.00 -0.16
C LEU A 152 20.59 -14.02 0.20
N ALA A 153 20.93 -14.75 1.26
CA ALA A 153 22.30 -14.92 1.73
C ALA A 153 23.12 -15.81 0.79
#